data_AF-A0A1I7GDD7-F1
#
_entry.id   AF-A0A1I7GDD7-F1
#
_cell.length_a   1.000
_cell.length_b   1.000
_cell.length_c   1.000
_cell.angle_alpha   90.00
_cell.angle_beta   90.00
_cell.angle_gamma   90.00
#
_symmetry.space_group_name_H-M   'P 1'
#
loop_
_entity.id
_entity.type
_entity.pdbx_description
1 polymer ?
#
loop_
_entity_poly.entity_id
_entity_poly.type
_entity_poly.pdbx_seq_one_letter_code
_entity_poly.pdbx_strand_id
1 'polypeptide(L)'
;MTKPSNPPKVPQPGPLPPDELAGLAALAKQQAHKVLGKIPLLGPVTWLMLQQAAGRQTLLGELEWRVMPALILDQAKLYLKDDAPVAFASWARLSEEVVQRYRTAPHQLTLADWASGDQIWLIDVFTPFGGAQEVLKDLREQVFAGQVVHQLVPVGAQAKVMTWPAAVEGLSEPNKRHK
;
A
#
# COMPACT_ATOMS: atom_id res chain seq x y z
N MET A 1 7.41 -60.86 20.30
CA MET A 1 7.47 -59.43 20.66
C MET A 1 8.68 -58.82 19.96
N THR A 2 8.46 -58.24 18.78
CA THR A 2 9.47 -57.52 18.00
C THR A 2 9.64 -56.11 18.58
N LYS A 3 10.88 -55.71 18.89
CA LYS A 3 11.17 -54.35 19.37
C LYS A 3 10.78 -53.33 18.28
N PRO A 4 10.17 -52.19 18.64
CA PRO A 4 9.92 -51.12 17.68
C PRO A 4 11.24 -50.56 17.18
N SER A 5 11.36 -50.44 15.86
CA SER A 5 12.47 -49.81 15.16
C SER A 5 12.40 -48.30 15.38
N ASN A 6 13.54 -47.69 15.72
CA ASN A 6 13.64 -46.25 15.94
C ASN A 6 13.51 -45.55 14.58
N PRO A 7 12.71 -44.47 14.44
CA PRO A 7 12.61 -43.75 13.18
C PRO A 7 13.97 -43.14 12.80
N PRO A 8 14.28 -43.00 11.50
CA PRO A 8 15.52 -42.38 11.04
C PRO A 8 15.61 -40.95 11.56
N LYS A 9 16.76 -40.62 12.16
CA LYS A 9 17.06 -39.28 12.66
C LYS A 9 17.13 -38.33 11.46
N VAL A 10 16.17 -37.42 11.32
CA VAL A 10 16.25 -36.34 10.32
C VAL A 10 17.52 -35.54 10.63
N PRO A 11 18.43 -35.34 9.66
CA PRO A 11 19.61 -34.51 9.88
C PRO A 11 19.14 -33.12 10.29
N GLN A 12 19.50 -32.68 11.49
CA GLN A 12 19.34 -31.27 11.83
C GLN A 12 20.35 -30.49 10.98
N PRO A 13 19.93 -29.42 10.28
CA PRO A 13 20.88 -28.58 9.57
C PRO A 13 21.91 -28.06 10.58
N GLY A 14 23.19 -28.20 10.23
CA GLY A 14 24.29 -27.66 11.03
C GLY A 14 24.22 -26.13 11.12
N PRO A 15 24.95 -25.50 12.06
CA PRO A 15 25.01 -24.05 12.14
C PRO A 15 25.48 -23.46 10.81
N LEU A 16 24.82 -22.37 10.38
CA LEU A 16 25.14 -21.68 9.13
C LEU A 16 26.62 -21.23 9.11
N PRO A 17 27.29 -21.29 7.95
CA PRO A 17 28.64 -20.76 7.79
C PRO A 17 28.74 -19.28 8.23
N PRO A 18 29.87 -18.83 8.79
CA PRO A 18 30.03 -17.44 9.27
C PRO A 18 29.75 -16.38 8.20
N ASP A 19 30.14 -16.62 6.95
CA ASP A 19 29.93 -15.68 5.83
C ASP A 19 28.44 -15.56 5.47
N GLU A 20 27.70 -16.67 5.50
CA GLU A 20 26.24 -16.66 5.29
C GLU A 20 25.53 -15.93 6.44
N LEU A 21 25.97 -16.16 7.68
CA LEU A 21 25.42 -15.47 8.86
C LEU A 21 25.66 -13.96 8.79
N ALA A 22 26.85 -13.54 8.36
CA ALA A 22 27.19 -12.12 8.16
C ALA A 22 26.36 -11.50 7.02
N GLY A 23 26.17 -12.23 5.91
CA GLY A 23 25.31 -11.81 4.81
C GLY A 23 23.85 -11.61 5.23
N LEU A 24 23.29 -12.56 5.98
CA LEU A 24 21.94 -12.47 6.53
C LEU A 24 21.80 -11.28 7.50
N ALA A 25 22.78 -11.07 8.38
CA ALA A 25 22.79 -9.94 9.29
C ALA A 25 22.85 -8.59 8.54
N ALA A 26 23.64 -8.50 7.47
CA ALA A 26 23.72 -7.31 6.63
C ALA A 26 22.39 -7.02 5.91
N LEU A 27 21.75 -8.04 5.33
CA LEU A 27 20.43 -7.93 4.71
C LEU A 27 19.36 -7.48 5.71
N ALA A 28 19.33 -8.09 6.90
CA ALA A 28 18.41 -7.69 7.96
C ALA A 28 18.63 -6.25 8.40
N LYS A 29 19.89 -5.81 8.55
CA LYS A 29 20.24 -4.43 8.85
C LYS A 29 19.75 -3.48 7.75
N GLN A 30 19.97 -3.81 6.48
CA GLN A 30 19.54 -2.98 5.36
C GLN A 30 18.00 -2.85 5.30
N GLN A 31 17.29 -3.96 5.47
CA GLN A 31 15.83 -3.97 5.53
C GLN A 31 15.32 -3.11 6.70
N ALA A 32 15.90 -3.25 7.89
CA ALA A 32 15.56 -2.42 9.04
C ALA A 32 15.78 -0.93 8.77
N HIS A 33 16.91 -0.54 8.16
CA HIS A 33 17.16 0.86 7.80
C HIS A 33 16.12 1.39 6.80
N LYS A 34 15.73 0.59 5.82
CA LYS A 34 14.68 0.97 4.86
C LYS A 34 13.36 1.24 5.58
N VAL A 35 12.94 0.36 6.48
CA VAL A 35 11.70 0.50 7.26
C VAL A 35 11.77 1.71 8.20
N LEU A 36 12.84 1.82 8.98
CA LEU A 36 13.04 2.93 9.92
C LEU A 36 13.06 4.30 9.21
N GLY A 37 13.64 4.37 8.01
CA GLY A 37 13.65 5.58 7.19
C GLY A 37 12.26 6.05 6.74
N LYS A 38 11.25 5.19 6.78
CA LYS A 38 9.85 5.54 6.43
C LYS A 38 9.03 6.05 7.62
N ILE A 39 9.45 5.74 8.86
CA ILE A 39 8.73 6.12 10.08
C ILE A 39 8.42 7.62 10.14
N PRO A 40 9.32 8.55 9.77
CA PRO A 40 9.01 9.99 9.81
C PRO A 40 7.77 10.39 8.98
N LEU A 41 7.44 9.64 7.93
CA LEU A 41 6.26 9.90 7.10
C LEU A 41 4.94 9.57 7.81
N LEU A 42 4.96 8.75 8.87
CA LEU A 42 3.76 8.45 9.64
C LEU A 42 3.16 9.69 10.31
N GLY A 43 3.98 10.65 10.73
CA GLY A 43 3.51 11.89 11.36
C GLY A 43 2.57 12.69 10.45
N PRO A 44 3.04 13.14 9.27
CA PRO A 44 2.21 13.84 8.28
C PRO A 44 0.98 13.04 7.84
N VAL A 45 1.12 11.73 7.59
CA VAL A 45 0.00 10.88 7.17
C VAL A 45 -1.06 10.77 8.27
N THR A 46 -0.65 10.53 9.52
CA THR A 46 -1.56 10.47 10.67
C THR A 46 -2.26 11.81 10.87
N TRP A 47 -1.53 12.92 10.72
CA TRP A 47 -2.12 14.25 10.82
C TRP A 47 -3.21 14.46 9.75
N LEU A 48 -2.97 14.09 8.49
CA LEU A 48 -3.98 14.15 7.42
C LEU A 48 -5.21 13.29 7.72
N MET A 49 -5.02 12.10 8.30
CA MET A 49 -6.11 11.22 8.72
C MET A 49 -6.97 11.86 9.81
N LEU A 50 -6.36 12.55 10.79
CA LEU A 50 -7.08 13.27 11.85
C LEU A 50 -7.96 14.42 11.33
N GLN A 51 -7.60 14.99 10.17
CA GLN A 51 -8.39 16.03 9.51
C GLN A 51 -9.61 15.45 8.79
N GLN A 52 -9.65 14.14 8.52
CA GLN A 52 -10.79 13.48 7.88
C GLN A 52 -11.79 12.98 8.93
N ALA A 53 -13.09 13.24 8.75
CA ALA A 53 -14.12 12.81 9.70
C ALA A 53 -14.13 11.28 9.92
N ALA A 54 -13.87 10.50 8.88
CA ALA A 54 -13.78 9.03 8.94
C ALA A 54 -12.46 8.51 9.55
N GLY A 55 -11.37 9.29 9.45
CA GLY A 55 -10.04 8.89 9.93
C GLY A 55 -9.81 9.08 11.42
N ARG A 56 -10.66 9.87 12.11
CA ARG A 56 -10.54 10.12 13.56
C ARG A 56 -10.77 8.88 14.43
N GLN A 57 -11.46 7.87 13.92
CA GLN A 57 -11.74 6.63 14.64
C GLN A 57 -10.76 5.50 14.29
N THR A 58 -9.79 5.76 13.41
CA THR A 58 -8.75 4.79 13.06
C THR A 58 -7.80 4.58 14.23
N LEU A 59 -7.61 3.32 14.64
CA LEU A 59 -6.67 3.00 15.70
C LEU A 59 -5.24 3.18 15.20
N LEU A 60 -4.34 3.67 16.06
CA LEU A 60 -2.93 3.88 15.70
C LEU A 60 -2.26 2.60 15.19
N GLY A 61 -2.63 1.44 15.75
CA GLY A 61 -2.13 0.13 15.31
C GLY A 61 -2.52 -0.22 13.86
N GLU A 62 -3.56 0.41 13.31
CA GLU A 62 -3.95 0.14 11.92
C GLU A 62 -2.99 0.76 10.90
N LEU A 63 -2.18 1.74 11.30
CA LEU A 63 -1.15 2.30 10.43
C LEU A 63 -0.12 1.25 9.98
N GLU A 64 0.14 0.23 10.81
CA GLU A 64 1.10 -0.83 10.49
C GLU A 64 0.68 -1.64 9.26
N TRP A 65 -0.60 -1.94 9.10
CA TRP A 65 -1.08 -2.71 7.95
C TRP A 65 -1.63 -1.83 6.83
N ARG A 66 -2.10 -0.61 7.13
CA ARG A 66 -2.73 0.29 6.16
C ARG A 66 -1.74 1.20 5.46
N VAL A 67 -0.74 1.73 6.17
CA VAL A 67 0.15 2.79 5.67
C VAL A 67 1.56 2.28 5.45
N MET A 68 2.12 1.53 6.40
CA MET A 68 3.52 1.09 6.32
C MET A 68 3.86 0.27 5.07
N PRO A 69 3.01 -0.66 4.58
CA PRO A 69 3.33 -1.40 3.35
C PRO A 69 3.51 -0.48 2.15
N ALA A 70 2.64 0.52 2.00
CA ALA A 70 2.72 1.52 0.95
C ALA A 70 4.06 2.28 1.01
N LEU A 71 4.45 2.73 2.21
CA LEU A 71 5.67 3.50 2.41
C LEU A 71 6.92 2.66 2.16
N ILE A 72 6.96 1.42 2.65
CA ILE A 72 8.09 0.50 2.50
C ILE A 72 8.27 0.11 1.04
N LEU A 73 7.19 -0.04 0.29
CA LEU A 73 7.21 -0.40 -1.13
C LEU A 73 7.35 0.80 -2.07
N ASP A 74 7.45 2.02 -1.52
CA ASP A 74 7.47 3.26 -2.32
C ASP A 74 6.22 3.41 -3.21
N GLN A 75 5.09 2.86 -2.74
CA GLN A 75 3.79 2.91 -3.40
C GLN A 75 2.84 3.90 -2.71
N ALA A 76 3.38 5.07 -2.40
CA ALA A 76 2.64 6.17 -1.82
C ALA A 76 3.23 7.52 -2.24
N LYS A 77 2.40 8.56 -2.21
CA LYS A 77 2.81 9.94 -2.47
C LYS A 77 2.20 10.86 -1.43
N LEU A 78 3.06 11.63 -0.75
CA LEU A 78 2.69 12.72 0.14
C LEU A 78 2.79 14.04 -0.64
N TYR A 79 1.73 14.82 -0.62
CA TYR A 79 1.67 16.13 -1.27
C TYR A 79 1.85 17.21 -0.21
N LEU A 80 2.80 18.11 -0.46
CA LEU A 80 3.08 19.26 0.40
C LEU A 80 2.69 20.55 -0.33
N LYS A 81 2.24 21.54 0.44
CA LYS A 81 2.10 22.93 0.01
C LYS A 81 2.68 23.81 1.10
N ASP A 82 3.66 24.63 0.75
CA ASP A 82 4.37 25.49 1.71
C ASP A 82 4.85 24.69 2.95
N ASP A 83 5.48 23.54 2.70
CA ASP A 83 5.92 22.53 3.69
C ASP A 83 4.84 21.84 4.54
N ALA A 84 3.58 22.24 4.41
CA ALA A 84 2.45 21.61 5.08
C ALA A 84 1.91 20.42 4.27
N PRO A 85 1.63 19.25 4.89
CA PRO A 85 0.98 18.14 4.20
C PRO A 85 -0.45 18.53 3.83
N VAL A 86 -0.83 18.34 2.57
CA VAL A 86 -2.17 18.68 2.07
C VAL A 86 -2.94 17.47 1.54
N ALA A 87 -2.23 16.44 1.08
CA ALA A 87 -2.83 15.19 0.66
C ALA A 87 -1.86 14.01 0.78
N PHE A 88 -2.42 12.82 0.86
CA PHE A 88 -1.68 11.57 0.80
C PHE A 88 -2.45 10.59 -0.09
N ALA A 89 -1.73 9.83 -0.90
CA ALA A 89 -2.30 8.71 -1.63
C ALA A 89 -1.41 7.49 -1.52
N SER A 90 -2.01 6.30 -1.46
CA SER A 90 -1.33 5.01 -1.50
C SER A 90 -1.95 4.12 -2.57
N TRP A 91 -1.14 3.23 -3.13
CA TRP A 91 -1.60 2.27 -4.11
C TRP A 91 -0.95 0.91 -3.92
N ALA A 92 -1.62 -0.12 -4.44
CA ALA A 92 -1.10 -1.46 -4.54
C ALA A 92 -1.10 -1.90 -6.02
N ARG A 93 -0.17 -2.78 -6.36
CA ARG A 93 -0.20 -3.53 -7.62
C ARG A 93 -0.63 -4.96 -7.33
N LEU A 94 -1.86 -5.27 -7.69
CA LEU A 94 -2.55 -6.50 -7.26
C LEU A 94 -2.62 -7.53 -8.39
N SER A 95 -2.51 -8.80 -8.02
CA SER A 95 -2.90 -9.92 -8.88
C SER A 95 -4.43 -10.07 -8.93
N GLU A 96 -4.94 -10.76 -9.94
CA GLU A 96 -6.38 -11.02 -10.04
C GLU A 96 -6.94 -11.77 -8.81
N GLU A 97 -6.19 -12.75 -8.29
CA GLU A 97 -6.57 -13.50 -7.09
C GLU A 97 -6.73 -12.58 -5.87
N VAL A 98 -5.76 -11.68 -5.67
CA VAL A 98 -5.78 -10.73 -4.55
C VAL A 98 -6.91 -9.71 -4.73
N VAL A 99 -7.19 -9.27 -5.96
CA VAL A 99 -8.32 -8.38 -6.28
C VAL A 99 -9.65 -8.99 -5.88
N GLN A 100 -9.89 -10.27 -6.22
CA GLN A 100 -11.15 -10.94 -5.89
C GLN A 100 -11.39 -10.98 -4.38
N ARG A 101 -10.34 -11.24 -3.59
CA ARG A 101 -10.40 -11.19 -2.12
C ARG A 101 -10.60 -9.76 -1.62
N TYR A 102 -9.81 -8.80 -2.11
CA TYR A 102 -9.81 -7.41 -1.66
C TYR A 102 -11.16 -6.71 -1.87
N ARG A 103 -11.91 -7.08 -2.92
CA ARG A 103 -13.27 -6.57 -3.18
C ARG A 103 -14.30 -6.94 -2.11
N THR A 104 -14.00 -7.90 -1.24
CA THR A 104 -14.88 -8.34 -0.16
C THR A 104 -14.40 -7.77 1.17
N ALA A 105 -15.33 -7.34 2.04
CA ALA A 105 -14.99 -6.89 3.38
C ALA A 105 -14.17 -8.00 4.11
N PRO A 106 -13.12 -7.64 4.87
CA PRO A 106 -12.81 -6.31 5.40
C PRO A 106 -11.94 -5.41 4.51
N HIS A 107 -11.71 -5.75 3.23
CA HIS A 107 -10.86 -4.95 2.31
C HIS A 107 -9.43 -4.73 2.84
N GLN A 108 -8.82 -5.77 3.40
CA GLN A 108 -7.47 -5.72 3.95
C GLN A 108 -6.47 -6.41 3.03
N LEU A 109 -5.24 -5.87 2.99
CA LEU A 109 -4.12 -6.40 2.23
C LEU A 109 -2.99 -6.75 3.20
N THR A 110 -2.36 -7.90 3.02
CA THR A 110 -1.09 -8.24 3.67
C THR A 110 0.07 -7.57 2.94
N LEU A 111 1.24 -7.45 3.55
CA LEU A 111 2.41 -6.82 2.90
C LEU A 111 2.74 -7.43 1.52
N ALA A 112 2.62 -8.76 1.38
CA ALA A 112 2.88 -9.45 0.12
C ALA A 112 1.86 -9.12 -0.98
N ASP A 113 0.62 -8.78 -0.58
CA ASP A 113 -0.45 -8.47 -1.52
C ASP A 113 -0.19 -7.18 -2.29
N TRP A 114 0.47 -6.20 -1.65
CA TRP A 114 0.69 -4.86 -2.21
C TRP A 114 1.48 -4.82 -3.52
N ALA A 115 2.27 -5.85 -3.79
CA ALA A 115 3.08 -6.00 -5.00
C ALA A 115 2.91 -7.39 -5.64
N SER A 116 1.68 -7.93 -5.59
CA SER A 116 1.35 -9.29 -6.05
C SER A 116 1.12 -9.41 -7.56
N GLY A 117 0.92 -8.30 -8.28
CA GLY A 117 0.66 -8.30 -9.72
C GLY A 117 0.79 -6.92 -10.34
N ASP A 118 0.04 -6.66 -11.42
CA ASP A 118 0.18 -5.44 -12.24
C ASP A 118 -1.05 -4.53 -12.22
N GLN A 119 -2.18 -4.95 -11.64
CA GLN A 119 -3.37 -4.09 -11.59
C GLN A 119 -3.18 -2.99 -10.56
N ILE A 120 -3.28 -1.72 -10.98
CA ILE A 120 -3.13 -0.58 -10.08
C ILE A 120 -4.43 -0.36 -9.29
N TRP A 121 -4.35 -0.43 -7.97
CA TRP A 121 -5.46 -0.14 -7.05
C TRP A 121 -5.09 0.97 -6.10
N LEU A 122 -5.86 2.07 -6.11
CA LEU A 122 -5.79 3.10 -5.08
C LEU A 122 -6.39 2.56 -3.79
N ILE A 123 -5.60 2.58 -2.72
CA ILE A 123 -5.97 2.05 -1.40
C ILE A 123 -6.46 3.17 -0.50
N ASP A 124 -5.67 4.22 -0.36
CA ASP A 124 -6.03 5.42 0.40
C ASP A 124 -5.85 6.68 -0.43
N VAL A 125 -6.79 7.62 -0.30
CA VAL A 125 -6.68 8.99 -0.81
C VAL A 125 -7.17 9.94 0.27
N PHE A 126 -6.25 10.53 1.02
CA PHE A 126 -6.54 11.50 2.07
C PHE A 126 -6.42 12.91 1.50
N THR A 127 -7.56 13.60 1.41
CA THR A 127 -7.67 14.96 0.84
C THR A 127 -8.58 15.82 1.71
N PRO A 128 -8.20 16.06 2.99
CA PRO A 128 -9.06 16.73 3.98
C PRO A 128 -9.47 18.16 3.61
N PHE A 129 -8.70 18.82 2.74
CA PHE A 129 -8.93 20.19 2.31
C PHE A 129 -9.51 20.28 0.88
N GLY A 130 -10.02 19.16 0.35
CA GLY A 130 -10.36 19.01 -1.07
C GLY A 130 -9.12 18.66 -1.91
N GLY A 131 -9.22 18.82 -3.23
CA GLY A 131 -8.09 18.54 -4.14
C GLY A 131 -8.02 17.09 -4.64
N ALA A 132 -9.04 16.28 -4.42
CA ALA A 132 -9.03 14.86 -4.81
C ALA A 132 -8.89 14.67 -6.33
N GLN A 133 -9.50 15.54 -7.14
CA GLN A 133 -9.42 15.44 -8.59
C GLN A 133 -8.01 15.76 -9.09
N GLU A 134 -7.35 16.74 -8.48
CA GLU A 134 -5.98 17.15 -8.78
C GLU A 134 -4.98 16.05 -8.40
N VAL A 135 -5.13 15.44 -7.21
CA VAL A 135 -4.33 14.29 -6.79
C VAL A 135 -4.52 13.11 -7.73
N LEU A 136 -5.76 12.76 -8.07
CA LEU A 136 -6.05 11.65 -8.97
C LEU A 136 -5.51 11.90 -10.39
N LYS A 137 -5.61 13.13 -10.88
CA LYS A 137 -5.05 13.55 -12.15
C LYS A 137 -3.52 13.40 -12.14
N ASP A 138 -2.85 13.95 -11.15
CA ASP A 138 -1.40 13.85 -11.00
C ASP A 138 -0.93 12.39 -10.94
N LEU A 139 -1.57 11.54 -10.13
CA LEU A 139 -1.23 10.12 -10.07
C LEU A 139 -1.40 9.43 -11.43
N ARG A 140 -2.52 9.67 -12.12
CA ARG A 140 -2.79 9.06 -13.42
C ARG A 140 -1.83 9.53 -14.50
N GLU A 141 -1.42 10.79 -14.49
CA GLU A 141 -0.57 11.37 -15.53
C GLU A 141 0.94 11.19 -15.26
N GLN A 142 1.36 11.16 -13.99
CA GLN A 142 2.78 11.17 -13.61
C GLN A 142 3.26 9.83 -13.06
N VAL A 143 2.38 9.03 -12.44
CA VAL A 143 2.75 7.75 -11.81
C VAL A 143 2.24 6.56 -12.62
N PHE A 144 1.05 6.69 -13.22
CA PHE A 144 0.36 5.60 -13.93
C PHE A 144 0.02 5.96 -15.38
N ALA A 145 0.85 6.78 -16.02
CA ALA A 145 0.65 7.18 -17.41
C ALA A 145 0.45 5.93 -18.30
N GLY A 146 -0.62 5.93 -19.09
CA GLY A 146 -0.95 4.79 -19.95
C GLY A 146 -1.54 3.55 -19.24
N GLN A 147 -1.77 3.60 -17.92
CA GLN A 147 -2.30 2.46 -17.16
C GLN A 147 -3.71 2.73 -16.62
N VAL A 148 -4.54 1.68 -16.60
CA VAL A 148 -5.86 1.71 -15.96
C VAL A 148 -5.68 1.68 -14.43
N VAL A 149 -6.46 2.51 -13.74
CA VAL A 149 -6.43 2.60 -12.27
C VAL A 149 -7.78 2.20 -11.70
N HIS A 150 -7.77 1.37 -10.66
CA HIS A 150 -8.96 0.91 -9.96
C HIS A 150 -9.02 1.50 -8.55
N GLN A 151 -10.23 1.62 -8.01
CA GLN A 151 -10.45 2.05 -6.63
C GLN A 151 -11.70 1.38 -6.07
N LEU A 152 -11.67 0.96 -4.80
CA LEU A 152 -12.89 0.66 -4.07
C LEU A 152 -13.46 1.93 -3.48
N VAL A 153 -14.71 2.24 -3.83
CA VAL A 153 -15.43 3.41 -3.31
C VAL A 153 -16.60 2.93 -2.46
N PRO A 154 -16.74 3.39 -1.20
CA PRO A 154 -17.88 3.06 -0.38
C PRO A 154 -19.16 3.67 -0.95
N VAL A 155 -20.21 2.85 -1.08
CA VAL A 155 -21.55 3.21 -1.54
C VAL A 155 -22.54 2.64 -0.51
N GLY A 156 -22.87 3.45 0.50
CA GLY A 156 -23.66 2.99 1.65
C GLY A 156 -22.90 1.93 2.46
N ALA A 157 -23.52 0.77 2.67
CA ALA A 157 -22.91 -0.36 3.39
C ALA A 157 -22.04 -1.27 2.51
N GLN A 158 -21.97 -1.01 1.20
CA GLN A 158 -21.21 -1.83 0.25
C GLN A 158 -20.06 -1.02 -0.37
N ALA A 159 -19.12 -1.70 -1.00
CA ALA A 159 -18.08 -1.07 -1.81
C ALA A 159 -18.32 -1.38 -3.29
N LYS A 160 -18.10 -0.39 -4.16
CA LYS A 160 -18.14 -0.55 -5.62
C LYS A 160 -16.77 -0.28 -6.21
N VAL A 161 -16.40 -1.06 -7.23
CA VAL A 161 -15.22 -0.80 -8.03
C VAL A 161 -15.48 0.38 -8.96
N MET A 162 -14.65 1.40 -8.82
CA MET A 162 -14.51 2.49 -9.77
C MET A 162 -13.26 2.24 -10.61
N THR A 163 -13.37 2.45 -11.92
CA THR A 163 -12.27 2.28 -12.87
C THR A 163 -12.03 3.60 -13.59
N TRP A 164 -10.78 4.02 -13.59
CA TRP A 164 -10.29 5.20 -14.29
C TRP A 164 -9.51 4.72 -15.52
N PRO A 165 -9.85 5.19 -16.73
CA PRO A 165 -9.13 4.79 -17.93
C PRO A 165 -7.68 5.29 -17.89
N ALA A 166 -6.82 4.68 -18.70
CA ALA A 166 -5.46 5.17 -18.91
C ALA A 166 -5.47 6.65 -19.27
N ALA A 167 -4.76 7.47 -18.48
CA ALA A 167 -4.51 8.85 -18.88
C ALA A 167 -3.44 8.86 -19.97
N VAL A 168 -3.71 9.60 -21.04
CA VAL A 168 -2.73 9.88 -22.08
C VAL A 168 -1.91 11.07 -21.60
N GLU A 169 -0.58 10.94 -21.60
CA GLU A 169 0.32 12.03 -21.20
C GLU A 169 -0.01 13.30 -22.02
N GLY A 170 -0.39 14.39 -21.33
CA GLY A 170 -0.57 15.71 -21.96
C GLY A 170 -1.96 16.06 -22.52
N LEU A 171 -3.02 15.28 -22.30
CA LEU A 171 -4.39 15.65 -22.69
C LEU A 171 -5.31 15.77 -21.47
N SER A 172 -5.43 16.99 -20.94
CA SER A 172 -6.43 17.33 -19.93
C SER A 172 -7.84 17.07 -20.47
N GLU A 173 -8.57 16.09 -19.91
CA GLU A 173 -9.97 15.89 -20.25
C GLU A 173 -10.83 17.10 -19.87
N PRO A 174 -11.84 17.46 -20.67
CA PRO A 174 -12.72 18.59 -20.37
C PRO A 174 -13.61 18.26 -19.18
N ASN A 175 -13.46 19.07 -18.13
CA ASN A 175 -14.24 19.05 -16.90
C ASN A 175 -15.76 19.05 -17.19
N LYS A 176 -16.44 17.93 -16.95
CA LYS A 176 -17.91 17.88 -16.95
C LYS A 176 -18.43 18.55 -15.67
N ARG A 177 -18.56 19.89 -15.71
CA ARG A 177 -19.43 20.63 -14.79
C ARG A 177 -20.87 20.19 -15.04
N HIS A 178 -21.47 19.50 -14.07
CA HIS A 178 -22.92 19.33 -14.03
C HIS A 178 -23.54 20.46 -13.20
N LYS A 179 -24.64 20.96 -13.76
CA LYS A 179 -25.48 22.10 -13.34
C LYS A 179 -26.09 21.91 -11.96
#